data_AF-A0A920QKP1-F1
#
_entry.id   AF-A0A920QKP1-F1
#
_cell.length_a   1.000
_cell.length_b   1.000
_cell.length_c   1.000
_cell.angle_alpha   90.00
_cell.angle_beta   90.00
_cell.angle_gamma   90.00
#
_symmetry.space_group_name_H-M   'P 1'
#
loop_
_entity.id
_entity.type
_entity.pdbx_description
1 polymer ?
#
loop_
_entity_poly.entity_id
_entity_poly.type
_entity_poly.pdbx_seq_one_letter_code
_entity_poly.pdbx_strand_id
1 'polypeptide(L)'
;MMQVSQKIAELNVERFKSWKLPFSPGNARQALLAFKGDVYTGLDTDTLSEDNFDYVQSHLRILSGLYGLLRPLDLIQPYRLEMGLKLSSNKTNTLYQFWGEKITDGLNALLEDQEKPNFGKPCFK
;
A
#
# COMPACT_ATOMS: atom_id res chain seq x y z
N MET A 1 -0.76 -17.02 14.09
CA MET A 1 0.14 -17.46 13.01
C MET A 1 -0.53 -17.14 11.69
N MET A 2 0.19 -16.58 10.71
CA MET A 2 -0.38 -16.39 9.36
C MET A 2 -0.79 -17.78 8.86
N GLN A 3 -2.07 -17.98 8.52
CA GLN A 3 -2.59 -19.27 8.07
C GLN A 3 -2.10 -19.55 6.63
N VAL A 4 -0.79 -19.74 6.47
CA VAL A 4 -0.13 -19.95 5.18
C VAL A 4 0.65 -21.27 5.20
N SER A 5 0.82 -21.88 4.04
CA SER A 5 1.68 -23.06 3.89
C SER A 5 3.11 -22.77 4.36
N GLN A 6 3.82 -23.81 4.82
CA GLN A 6 5.21 -23.71 5.27
C GLN A 6 6.13 -23.00 4.26
N LYS A 7 6.02 -23.35 2.98
CA LYS A 7 6.79 -22.73 1.89
C LYS A 7 6.58 -21.21 1.79
N ILE A 8 5.35 -20.75 2.02
CA ILE A 8 5.02 -19.31 2.01
C ILE A 8 5.51 -18.64 3.29
N ALA A 9 5.49 -19.33 4.43
CA ALA A 9 6.05 -18.81 5.66
C ALA A 9 7.57 -18.57 5.52
N GLU A 10 8.31 -19.56 5.01
CA GLU A 10 9.75 -19.47 4.76
C GLU A 10 10.10 -18.34 3.80
N LEU A 11 9.37 -18.23 2.68
CA LEU A 11 9.55 -17.13 1.73
C LEU A 11 9.35 -15.76 2.38
N ASN A 12 8.39 -15.61 3.30
CA ASN A 12 8.19 -14.35 4.00
C ASN A 12 9.32 -14.05 4.98
N VAL A 13 9.85 -15.06 5.67
CA VAL A 13 11.03 -14.89 6.52
C VAL A 13 12.23 -14.42 5.70
N GLU A 14 12.47 -15.00 4.53
CA GLU A 14 13.53 -14.57 3.61
C GLU A 14 13.33 -13.14 3.11
N ARG A 15 12.09 -12.77 2.77
CA ARG A 15 11.74 -11.39 2.40
C ARG A 15 12.05 -10.40 3.50
N PHE A 16 11.67 -10.70 4.74
CA PHE A 16 11.98 -9.84 5.88
C PHE A 16 13.50 -9.76 6.16
N LYS A 17 14.25 -10.85 5.98
CA LYS A 17 15.71 -10.86 6.13
C LYS A 17 16.44 -10.09 5.03
N SER A 18 15.92 -10.14 3.80
CA SER A 18 16.49 -9.44 2.64
C SER A 18 16.02 -7.99 2.53
N TRP A 19 15.06 -7.58 3.36
CA TRP A 19 14.55 -6.23 3.38
C TRP A 19 15.65 -5.24 3.72
N LYS A 20 15.88 -4.26 2.84
CA LYS A 20 16.93 -3.26 3.04
C LYS A 20 16.65 -1.93 2.35
N LEU A 21 17.11 -0.86 2.98
CA LEU A 21 17.22 0.46 2.37
C LEU A 21 18.65 0.68 1.85
N PRO A 22 18.86 1.57 0.86
CA PRO A 22 17.85 2.34 0.12
C PRO A 22 17.10 1.48 -0.92
N PHE A 23 15.89 1.93 -1.29
CA PHE A 23 15.12 1.31 -2.36
C PHE A 23 15.63 1.77 -3.73
N SER A 24 15.70 0.83 -4.66
CA SER A 24 16.11 1.04 -6.05
C SER A 24 15.30 0.12 -6.96
N PRO A 25 15.20 0.42 -8.28
CA PRO A 25 14.54 -0.48 -9.23
C PRO A 25 15.12 -1.90 -9.27
N GLY A 26 16.35 -2.11 -8.79
CA GLY A 26 16.98 -3.43 -8.69
C GLY A 26 16.58 -4.25 -7.46
N ASN A 27 16.02 -3.63 -6.42
CA ASN A 27 15.60 -4.32 -5.19
C ASN A 27 14.13 -4.10 -4.80
N ALA A 28 13.43 -3.18 -5.48
CA ALA A 28 12.07 -2.78 -5.19
C ALA A 28 11.30 -2.53 -6.50
N ARG A 29 9.97 -2.51 -6.41
CA ARG A 29 9.07 -2.22 -7.53
C ARG A 29 7.99 -1.25 -7.10
N GLN A 30 7.46 -0.46 -8.03
CA GLN A 30 6.33 0.44 -7.80
C GLN A 30 5.15 -0.33 -7.19
N ALA A 31 4.53 0.24 -6.15
CA ALA A 31 3.44 -0.39 -5.41
C ALA A 31 2.32 -0.89 -6.31
N LEU A 32 1.88 -0.07 -7.27
CA LEU A 32 0.81 -0.40 -8.21
C LEU A 32 1.13 -1.62 -9.07
N LEU A 33 2.39 -1.79 -9.44
CA LEU A 33 2.86 -2.90 -10.29
C LEU A 33 3.28 -4.13 -9.48
N ALA A 34 3.51 -3.96 -8.18
CA ALA A 34 3.94 -5.00 -7.26
C ALA A 34 2.77 -5.78 -6.66
N PHE A 35 1.64 -5.12 -6.39
CA PHE A 35 0.43 -5.79 -5.93
C PHE A 35 -0.29 -6.49 -7.10
N LYS A 36 -0.73 -7.73 -6.85
CA LYS A 36 -1.51 -8.53 -7.80
C LYS A 36 -2.71 -9.12 -7.06
N GLY A 37 -3.90 -8.97 -7.63
CA GLY A 37 -5.18 -9.41 -7.07
C GLY A 37 -6.34 -8.76 -7.82
N ASP A 38 -7.56 -9.26 -7.62
CA ASP A 38 -8.74 -8.91 -8.44
C ASP A 38 -8.99 -7.39 -8.53
N VAL A 39 -8.75 -6.66 -7.44
CA VAL A 39 -8.84 -5.19 -7.38
C VAL A 39 -7.88 -4.51 -8.36
N TYR A 40 -6.66 -5.04 -8.50
CA TYR A 40 -5.62 -4.48 -9.36
C TYR A 40 -5.72 -4.99 -10.79
N THR A 41 -6.29 -6.19 -11.00
CA THR A 41 -6.60 -6.71 -12.33
C THR A 41 -7.60 -5.82 -13.04
N GLY A 42 -8.61 -5.31 -12.34
CA GLY A 42 -9.60 -4.39 -12.92
C GLY A 42 -9.05 -3.00 -13.29
N LEU A 43 -7.88 -2.62 -12.75
CA LEU A 43 -7.23 -1.35 -13.08
C LEU A 43 -6.41 -1.42 -14.37
N ASP A 44 -6.13 -2.63 -14.87
CA ASP A 44 -5.33 -2.91 -16.07
C ASP A 44 -4.09 -2.02 -16.20
N THR A 45 -3.24 -2.09 -15.16
CA THR A 45 -2.08 -1.19 -14.99
C THR A 45 -1.10 -1.22 -16.14
N ASP A 46 -1.10 -2.31 -16.90
CA ASP A 46 -0.17 -2.54 -18.01
C ASP A 46 -0.57 -1.76 -19.27
N THR A 47 -1.79 -1.19 -19.31
CA THR A 47 -2.31 -0.39 -20.43
C THR A 47 -2.42 1.11 -20.13
N LEU A 48 -2.03 1.55 -18.93
CA LEU A 48 -2.12 2.96 -18.54
C LEU A 48 -1.12 3.81 -19.34
N SER A 49 -1.59 4.95 -19.86
CA SER A 49 -0.72 5.99 -20.43
C SER A 49 0.05 6.73 -19.33
N GLU A 50 1.08 7.49 -19.72
CA GLU A 50 1.85 8.34 -18.79
C GLU A 50 0.95 9.34 -18.06
N ASP A 51 0.04 10.02 -18.76
CA ASP A 51 -0.94 10.95 -18.15
C ASP A 51 -1.82 10.26 -17.10
N ASN A 52 -2.21 9.01 -17.36
CA ASN A 52 -2.99 8.23 -16.41
C ASN A 52 -2.15 7.83 -15.19
N PHE A 53 -0.85 7.56 -15.37
CA PHE A 53 0.06 7.32 -14.25
C PHE A 53 0.18 8.55 -13.34
N ASP A 54 0.28 9.74 -13.91
CA ASP A 54 0.30 10.98 -13.12
C ASP A 54 -1.03 11.22 -12.38
N TYR A 55 -2.14 10.92 -13.04
CA TYR A 55 -3.47 11.01 -12.43
C TYR A 55 -3.62 10.06 -11.24
N VAL A 56 -3.29 8.77 -11.41
CA VAL A 56 -3.38 7.82 -10.29
C VAL A 56 -2.34 8.15 -9.22
N GLN A 57 -1.15 8.61 -9.59
CA GLN A 57 -0.12 9.00 -8.63
C GLN A 57 -0.58 10.13 -7.70
N SER A 58 -1.38 11.07 -8.20
CA SER A 58 -1.97 12.15 -7.40
C SER A 58 -3.22 11.69 -6.64
N HIS A 59 -4.12 10.91 -7.26
CA HIS A 59 -5.47 10.66 -6.73
C HIS A 59 -5.70 9.29 -6.06
N LEU A 60 -4.80 8.32 -6.26
CA LEU A 60 -4.90 6.98 -5.68
C LEU A 60 -3.92 6.82 -4.50
N ARG A 61 -4.38 6.18 -3.43
CA ARG A 61 -3.52 5.73 -2.34
C ARG A 61 -3.78 4.27 -2.01
N ILE A 62 -2.71 3.53 -1.72
CA ILE A 62 -2.76 2.11 -1.39
C ILE A 62 -2.48 1.96 0.11
N LEU A 63 -3.43 1.37 0.84
CA LEU A 63 -3.26 1.05 2.25
C LEU A 63 -2.42 -0.23 2.41
N SER A 64 -1.38 -0.16 3.21
CA SER A 64 -0.38 -1.20 3.41
C SER A 64 -0.07 -1.37 4.89
N GLY A 65 -0.07 -2.61 5.38
CA GLY A 65 0.26 -2.85 6.79
C GLY A 65 1.70 -2.55 7.19
N LEU A 66 2.64 -2.70 6.27
CA LEU A 66 4.06 -2.42 6.53
C LEU A 66 4.43 -0.95 6.25
N TYR A 67 3.79 -0.35 5.25
CA TYR A 67 4.19 0.97 4.73
C TYR A 67 3.15 2.08 5.03
N GLY A 68 2.00 1.75 5.60
CA GLY A 68 0.94 2.70 5.91
C GLY A 68 0.20 3.12 4.66
N LEU A 69 0.48 4.31 4.15
CA LEU A 69 -0.16 4.87 2.96
C LEU A 69 0.88 5.02 1.85
N LEU A 70 0.67 4.32 0.73
CA LEU A 70 1.57 4.33 -0.43
C LEU A 70 0.95 5.09 -1.59
N ARG A 71 1.79 5.80 -2.34
CA ARG A 71 1.44 6.25 -3.70
C ARG A 71 1.70 5.12 -4.70
N PRO A 72 0.96 5.09 -5.83
CA PRO A 72 1.12 4.07 -6.86
C PRO A 72 2.55 3.78 -7.32
N LEU A 73 3.37 4.82 -7.48
CA LEU A 73 4.74 4.73 -7.98
C LEU A 73 5.79 4.63 -6.86
N ASP A 74 5.39 4.61 -5.58
CA ASP A 74 6.35 4.40 -4.49
C ASP A 74 6.98 3.02 -4.61
N LEU A 75 8.31 2.96 -4.51
CA LEU A 75 9.05 1.72 -4.54
C LEU A 75 8.83 0.93 -3.25
N ILE A 76 8.42 -0.32 -3.38
CA ILE A 76 8.26 -1.25 -2.27
C ILE A 76 9.02 -2.55 -2.50
N GLN A 77 9.53 -3.12 -1.41
CA GLN A 77 10.07 -4.49 -1.41
C GLN A 77 8.97 -5.48 -1.06
N PRO A 78 9.03 -6.71 -1.61
CA PRO A 78 8.00 -7.71 -1.40
C PRO A 78 7.91 -8.08 0.08
N TYR A 79 6.70 -8.06 0.62
CA TYR A 79 6.39 -8.44 1.98
C TYR A 79 5.01 -9.12 2.02
N ARG A 80 4.70 -9.80 3.11
CA ARG A 80 3.32 -10.20 3.42
C ARG A 80 3.06 -9.87 4.87
N LEU A 81 2.28 -8.82 5.09
CA LEU A 81 1.87 -8.40 6.41
C LEU A 81 0.44 -7.88 6.33
N GLU A 82 -0.50 -8.75 6.72
CA GLU A 82 -1.92 -8.41 6.83
C GLU A 82 -2.16 -7.47 8.01
N MET A 83 -2.99 -6.44 7.83
CA MET A 83 -3.34 -5.47 8.88
C MET A 83 -3.92 -6.09 10.16
N GLY A 84 -4.55 -7.28 10.05
CA GLY A 84 -5.13 -8.00 11.18
C GLY A 84 -4.14 -8.81 12.02
N LEU A 85 -2.85 -8.84 11.66
CA LEU A 85 -1.86 -9.60 12.43
C LEU A 85 -1.59 -8.96 13.78
N LYS A 86 -1.72 -9.76 14.84
CA LYS A 86 -1.24 -9.41 16.16
C LYS A 86 0.29 -9.45 16.15
N LEU A 87 0.91 -8.30 16.36
CA LEU A 87 2.35 -8.20 16.58
C LEU A 87 2.59 -8.23 18.09
N SER A 88 3.37 -9.21 18.55
CA SER A 88 3.74 -9.35 19.96
C SER A 88 4.85 -8.40 20.41
N SER A 89 5.27 -7.47 19.55
CA SER A 89 6.40 -6.56 19.81
C SER A 89 5.90 -5.24 20.37
N ASN A 90 6.29 -4.97 21.62
CA ASN A 90 6.27 -3.70 22.38
C ASN A 90 5.05 -2.76 22.25
N LYS A 91 4.35 -2.57 23.37
CA LYS A 91 3.30 -1.57 23.67
C LYS A 91 2.02 -1.57 22.81
N THR A 92 2.00 -2.14 21.60
CA THR A 92 0.81 -2.21 20.74
C THR A 92 0.56 -3.62 20.23
N ASN A 93 -0.64 -4.14 20.42
CA ASN A 93 -1.00 -5.52 20.12
C ASN A 93 -1.42 -5.75 18.65
N THR A 94 -1.64 -4.68 17.88
CA THR A 94 -2.11 -4.75 16.48
C THR A 94 -1.50 -3.64 15.62
N LEU A 95 -1.44 -3.88 14.30
CA LEU A 95 -1.01 -2.85 13.34
C LEU A 95 -1.93 -1.63 13.33
N TYR A 96 -3.22 -1.80 13.63
CA TYR A 96 -4.15 -0.68 13.80
C TYR A 96 -3.71 0.27 14.91
N GLN A 97 -3.27 -0.26 16.05
CA GLN A 97 -2.76 0.56 17.15
C GLN A 97 -1.41 1.21 16.81
N PHE A 98 -0.57 0.50 16.07
CA PHE A 98 0.72 1.04 15.62
C PHE A 98 0.55 2.24 14.69
N TRP A 99 -0.38 2.14 13.72
CA TRP A 99 -0.65 3.22 12.77
C TRP A 99 -1.52 4.33 13.36
N GLY A 100 -2.49 3.99 14.22
CA GLY A 100 -3.34 4.96 14.90
C GLY A 100 -3.93 6.00 13.93
N GLU A 101 -3.77 7.28 14.27
CA GLU A 101 -4.25 8.41 13.45
C GLU A 101 -3.31 8.77 12.30
N LYS A 102 -2.08 8.25 12.25
CA LYS A 102 -1.07 8.64 11.24
C LYS A 102 -1.53 8.44 9.80
N ILE A 103 -2.30 7.38 9.55
CA ILE A 103 -2.87 7.10 8.21
C ILE A 103 -3.93 8.16 7.87
N THR A 104 -4.81 8.47 8.81
CA THR A 104 -5.87 9.47 8.64
C THR A 104 -5.28 10.86 8.47
N ASP A 105 -4.31 11.25 9.29
CA ASP A 105 -3.61 12.53 9.21
C ASP A 105 -2.88 12.68 7.88
N GLY A 106 -2.18 11.62 7.45
CA GLY A 106 -1.52 11.58 6.15
C GLY A 106 -2.50 11.72 4.99
N LEU A 107 -3.68 11.10 5.08
CA LEU A 107 -4.73 11.24 4.07
C LEU A 107 -5.34 12.65 4.07
N ASN A 108 -5.60 13.23 5.24
CA ASN A 108 -6.15 14.58 5.36
C ASN A 108 -5.19 15.63 4.78
N ALA A 109 -3.91 15.54 5.09
CA ALA A 109 -2.89 16.44 4.53
C ALA A 109 -2.85 16.36 2.99
N LEU A 110 -3.02 15.15 2.43
CA LEU A 110 -3.10 14.98 0.98
C LEU A 110 -4.38 15.61 0.40
N LEU A 111 -5.51 15.51 1.09
CA LEU A 111 -6.77 16.10 0.62
C LEU A 111 -6.79 17.63 0.70
N GLU A 112 -6.06 18.21 1.65
CA GLU A 112 -5.89 19.67 1.76
C GLU A 112 -5.08 20.24 0.58
N ASP A 113 -4.11 19.47 0.09
CA ASP A 113 -3.25 19.83 -1.06
C ASP A 113 -3.92 19.57 -2.43
N GLN A 114 -5.06 18.87 -2.46
CA GLN A 114 -5.83 18.65 -3.68
C GLN A 114 -6.93 19.73 -3.81
N GLU A 115 -7.13 20.26 -5.02
CA GLU A 115 -8.30 21.08 -5.28
C GLU A 115 -9.56 20.27 -4.96
N LYS A 116 -10.46 20.86 -4.16
CA LYS A 116 -11.70 20.21 -3.75
C LYS A 116 -12.45 19.74 -5.01
N PRO A 117 -12.70 18.43 -5.16
CA PRO A 117 -13.45 17.95 -6.30
C PRO A 117 -14.81 18.64 -6.30
N ASN A 118 -15.18 19.26 -7.42
CA ASN A 118 -16.54 19.73 -7.62
C ASN A 118 -17.41 18.49 -7.82
N PHE A 119 -17.86 17.89 -6.72
CA PHE A 119 -18.81 16.79 -6.76
C PHE A 119 -20.12 17.34 -7.30
N GLY A 120 -20.27 17.29 -8.63
CA GLY A 120 -21.54 17.41 -9.31
C GLY A 120 -22.55 16.51 -8.60
N LYS A 121 -23.77 17.05 -8.40
CA LYS A 121 -24.83 16.54 -7.52
C LYS A 121 -24.79 15.02 -7.30
N PRO A 122 -24.90 14.54 -6.04
CA PRO A 122 -24.85 13.13 -5.73
C PRO A 122 -25.84 12.34 -6.59
N CYS A 123 -25.33 11.44 -7.42
CA CYS A 123 -26.13 10.43 -8.12
C CYS A 123 -26.48 9.30 -7.15
N PHE A 124 -27.27 9.61 -6.12
CA PHE A 124 -28.03 8.59 -5.42
C PHE A 124 -29.45 8.66 -5.99
N LYS A 125 -29.81 7.64 -6.78
CA LYS A 125 -31.20 7.33 -7.11
C LYS A 125 -31.81 6.49 -6.01
#